data_AF-A0A368FV04-F1
#
_entry.id   AF-A0A368FV04-F1
#
_cell.length_a   1.000
_cell.length_b   1.000
_cell.length_c   1.000
_cell.angle_alpha   90.00
_cell.angle_beta   90.00
_cell.angle_gamma   90.00
#
_symmetry.space_group_name_H-M   'P 1'
#
loop_
_entity.id
_entity.type
_entity.pdbx_description
1 polymer ?
#
loop_
_entity_poly.entity_id
_entity_poly.type
_entity_poly.pdbx_seq_one_letter_code
_entity_poly.pdbx_strand_id
1 'polypeptide(L)'
;MLRCSVYFFDGCGLVFNTYSFTWNQSNTPCGHLVAFYLEYIMGTAVCVIVIIVNAATFILIYKHTKKLSAMSGTFAKVEANLHRNNLNFFLQSFTKAALFAAALFIYFFVSKLATTKWETFLTRTLTWEVAHCVNGLVIFIFNDSFRSAIRYSFSTLGLGKTASRGQSSSSFNMVTRSKSVPY
;
A
#
# COMPACT_ATOMS: atom_id res chain seq x y z
N MET A 1 12.66 -7.91 -5.05
CA MET A 1 13.94 -8.57 -4.74
C MET A 1 15.03 -8.31 -5.78
N LEU A 2 14.72 -8.19 -7.09
CA LEU A 2 15.73 -7.89 -8.13
C LEU A 2 16.51 -6.58 -7.91
N ARG A 3 15.90 -5.57 -7.28
CA ARG A 3 16.55 -4.28 -7.00
C ARG A 3 17.72 -4.40 -6.02
N CYS A 4 17.66 -5.30 -5.05
CA CYS A 4 18.69 -5.37 -4.00
C CYS A 4 19.99 -5.98 -4.54
N SER A 5 19.92 -6.96 -5.45
CA SER A 5 21.08 -7.68 -5.96
C SER A 5 22.04 -6.82 -6.79
N VAL A 6 21.55 -5.79 -7.48
CA VAL A 6 22.35 -4.95 -8.38
C VAL A 6 23.22 -3.95 -7.60
N TYR A 7 22.78 -3.51 -6.41
CA TYR A 7 23.52 -2.57 -5.58
C TYR A 7 24.74 -3.18 -4.86
N PHE A 8 24.85 -4.51 -4.82
CA PHE A 8 26.00 -5.21 -4.22
C PHE A 8 27.20 -5.34 -5.17
N PHE A 9 27.06 -4.96 -6.44
CA PHE A 9 28.17 -4.96 -7.38
C PHE A 9 29.08 -3.75 -7.18
N ASP A 10 30.39 -3.97 -7.25
CA ASP A 10 31.40 -2.91 -7.09
C ASP A 10 31.18 -1.77 -8.08
N GLY A 11 31.08 -0.56 -7.54
CA GLY A 11 30.80 0.65 -8.30
C GLY A 11 29.32 0.91 -8.62
N CYS A 12 28.40 -0.03 -8.37
CA CYS A 12 26.96 0.12 -8.64
C CYS A 12 26.14 0.54 -7.40
N GLY A 13 26.80 0.64 -6.24
CA GLY A 13 26.19 1.01 -4.97
C GLY A 13 25.79 2.48 -4.85
N LEU A 14 25.06 2.77 -3.77
CA LEU A 14 24.69 4.13 -3.37
C LEU A 14 25.86 4.74 -2.58
N VAL A 15 26.30 5.94 -2.98
CA VAL A 15 27.33 6.73 -2.30
C VAL A 15 26.67 7.89 -1.57
N PHE A 16 27.03 8.09 -0.31
CA PHE A 16 26.54 9.21 0.48
C PHE A 16 27.22 10.51 0.04
N ASN A 17 26.42 11.47 -0.44
CA ASN A 17 26.92 12.77 -0.82
C ASN A 17 26.88 13.73 0.39
N THR A 18 28.05 14.17 0.86
CA THR A 18 28.20 15.05 2.04
C THR A 18 27.76 16.49 1.79
N TYR A 19 27.62 16.92 0.53
CA TYR A 19 27.16 18.28 0.19
C TYR A 19 25.64 18.41 0.27
N SER A 20 24.91 17.37 -0.14
CA SER A 20 23.43 17.35 -0.15
C SER A 20 22.83 16.45 0.94
N PHE A 21 23.68 15.78 1.74
CA PHE A 21 23.33 14.72 2.69
C PHE A 21 22.45 13.59 2.11
N THR A 22 22.46 13.40 0.79
CA THR A 22 21.62 12.42 0.11
C THR A 22 22.42 11.21 -0.36
N TRP A 23 21.79 10.05 -0.35
CA TRP A 23 22.28 8.87 -1.05
C TRP A 23 22.07 9.08 -2.55
N ASN A 24 23.17 9.13 -3.32
CA ASN A 24 23.15 9.22 -4.77
C ASN A 24 23.83 7.99 -5.35
N GLN A 25 23.53 7.62 -6.60
CA GLN A 25 24.29 6.58 -7.29
C GLN A 25 25.76 6.98 -7.40
N SER A 26 26.64 5.97 -7.30
CA SER A 26 28.07 6.15 -7.54
C SER A 26 28.33 6.77 -8.91
N ASN A 27 29.31 7.69 -9.00
CA ASN A 27 29.76 8.32 -10.24
C ASN A 27 30.63 7.37 -11.09
N THR A 28 30.14 6.15 -11.30
CA THR A 28 30.74 5.16 -12.19
C THR A 28 29.79 4.90 -13.35
N PRO A 29 30.28 4.38 -14.49
CA PRO A 29 29.40 3.97 -15.59
C PRO A 29 28.32 2.97 -15.14
N CYS A 30 28.62 2.09 -14.16
CA CYS A 30 27.60 1.20 -13.60
C CYS A 30 26.51 1.95 -12.84
N GLY A 31 26.89 2.88 -11.94
CA GLY A 31 25.93 3.66 -11.16
C GLY A 31 24.99 4.48 -12.05
N HIS A 32 25.50 5.08 -13.13
CA HIS A 32 24.67 5.80 -14.10
C HIS A 32 23.71 4.88 -14.86
N LEU A 33 24.15 3.69 -15.27
CA LEU A 33 23.31 2.71 -15.95
C LEU A 33 22.19 2.22 -15.01
N VAL A 34 22.51 1.95 -13.75
CA VAL A 34 21.54 1.57 -12.72
C VAL A 34 20.52 2.68 -12.48
N ALA A 35 20.95 3.93 -12.31
CA ALA A 35 20.05 5.06 -12.13
C ALA A 35 19.09 5.22 -13.33
N PHE A 36 19.61 5.11 -14.56
CA PHE A 36 18.80 5.27 -15.76
C PHE A 36 17.79 4.14 -15.94
N TYR A 37 18.21 2.87 -15.83
CA TYR A 37 17.29 1.75 -16.06
C TYR A 37 16.36 1.47 -14.87
N LEU A 38 16.86 1.43 -13.64
CA LEU A 38 16.06 1.02 -12.47
C LEU A 38 15.22 2.14 -11.86
N GLU A 39 15.68 3.39 -11.94
CA GLU A 39 14.96 4.52 -11.35
C GLU A 39 14.16 5.26 -12.41
N TYR A 40 14.80 5.64 -13.52
CA TYR A 40 14.13 6.44 -14.54
C TYR A 40 13.19 5.61 -15.43
N ILE A 41 13.69 4.61 -16.16
CA ILE A 41 12.87 3.80 -17.08
C ILE A 41 11.83 2.99 -16.31
N MET A 42 12.27 2.16 -15.35
CA MET A 42 11.35 1.30 -14.60
C MET A 42 10.38 2.11 -13.74
N GLY A 43 10.83 3.21 -13.12
CA GLY A 43 9.94 4.09 -12.36
C GLY A 43 8.87 4.73 -13.24
N THR A 44 9.26 5.29 -14.39
CA THR A 44 8.32 5.91 -15.34
C THR A 44 7.37 4.89 -15.93
N ALA A 45 7.85 3.70 -16.33
CA ALA A 45 7.02 2.63 -16.85
C ALA A 45 5.96 2.18 -15.84
N VAL A 46 6.34 1.98 -14.57
CA VAL A 46 5.39 1.65 -13.50
C VAL A 46 4.35 2.77 -13.33
N CYS A 47 4.76 4.04 -13.33
CA CYS A 47 3.82 5.17 -13.27
C CYS A 47 2.80 5.13 -14.42
N VAL A 48 3.25 4.94 -15.66
CA VAL A 48 2.38 4.87 -16.84
C VAL A 48 1.40 3.71 -16.74
N ILE A 49 1.89 2.51 -16.38
CA ILE A 49 1.03 1.32 -16.20
C ILE A 49 -0.02 1.57 -15.14
N VAL A 50 0.36 2.16 -14.00
CA VAL A 50 -0.57 2.47 -12.90
C VAL A 50 -1.63 3.48 -13.34
N ILE A 51 -1.27 4.51 -14.13
CA ILE A 51 -2.24 5.46 -14.69
C ILE A 51 -3.25 4.76 -15.59
N ILE A 52 -2.78 3.89 -16.50
CA ILE A 52 -3.64 3.13 -17.42
C ILE A 52 -4.60 2.23 -16.64
N VAL A 53 -4.09 1.47 -15.68
CA VAL A 53 -4.90 0.56 -14.86
C VAL A 53 -5.92 1.32 -14.03
N ASN A 54 -5.54 2.44 -13.41
CA ASN A 54 -6.47 3.28 -12.65
C ASN A 54 -7.56 3.89 -13.54
N ALA A 55 -7.22 4.35 -14.75
CA ALA A 55 -8.19 4.87 -15.71
C ALA A 55 -9.18 3.79 -16.18
N ALA A 56 -8.68 2.60 -16.54
CA ALA A 56 -9.53 1.46 -16.92
C ALA A 56 -10.47 1.05 -15.77
N THR A 57 -9.94 1.01 -14.54
CA THR A 57 -10.71 0.67 -13.34
C THR A 57 -11.79 1.71 -13.07
N PHE A 58 -11.48 3.01 -13.20
CA PHE A 58 -12.45 4.10 -13.07
C PHE A 58 -13.60 3.97 -14.09
N ILE A 59 -13.28 3.66 -15.35
CA ILE A 59 -14.30 3.46 -16.39
C ILE A 59 -15.20 2.26 -16.06
N LEU A 60 -14.61 1.13 -15.63
CA LEU A 60 -15.37 -0.05 -15.24
C LEU A 60 -16.29 0.23 -14.05
N ILE A 61 -15.77 0.92 -13.04
CA ILE A 61 -16.54 1.37 -11.87
C ILE A 61 -17.72 2.23 -12.32
N TYR A 62 -17.47 3.27 -13.12
CA TYR A 62 -18.51 4.18 -13.61
C TYR A 62 -19.62 3.43 -14.36
N LYS A 63 -19.25 2.47 -15.22
CA LYS A 63 -20.21 1.61 -15.92
C LYS A 63 -20.98 0.70 -14.96
N HIS A 64 -20.32 0.12 -13.96
CA HIS A 64 -20.97 -0.71 -12.93
C HIS A 64 -21.92 0.10 -12.04
N THR A 65 -21.53 1.29 -11.58
CA THR A 65 -22.38 2.17 -10.76
C THR A 65 -23.67 2.53 -11.50
N LYS A 66 -23.57 2.86 -12.80
CA LYS A 66 -24.74 3.16 -13.64
C LYS A 66 -25.66 1.96 -13.85
N LYS A 67 -25.08 0.75 -13.96
CA LYS A 67 -25.87 -0.50 -14.09
C LYS A 67 -26.57 -0.86 -12.77
N LEU A 68 -25.90 -0.64 -11.65
CA LEU A 68 -26.42 -0.94 -10.31
C LEU A 68 -27.58 0.00 -9.94
N SER A 69 -27.55 1.28 -10.32
CA SER A 69 -28.66 2.21 -10.09
C SER A 69 -29.95 1.83 -10.81
N ALA A 70 -29.87 1.00 -11.85
CA ALA A 70 -31.02 0.49 -12.59
C ALA A 70 -31.61 -0.81 -12.01
N MET A 71 -30.98 -1.41 -11.00
CA MET A 71 -31.37 -2.69 -10.41
C MET A 71 -32.05 -2.48 -9.05
N SER A 72 -33.21 -3.11 -8.83
CA SER A 72 -33.93 -3.06 -7.54
C SER A 72 -34.11 -4.45 -6.92
N GLY A 73 -34.18 -4.52 -5.59
CA GLY A 73 -34.42 -5.76 -4.82
C GLY A 73 -33.30 -6.16 -3.87
N THR A 74 -33.47 -7.28 -3.16
CA THR A 74 -32.50 -7.80 -2.18
C THR A 74 -31.13 -8.11 -2.79
N PHE A 75 -31.10 -8.55 -4.06
CA PHE A 75 -29.86 -8.78 -4.82
C PHE A 75 -29.07 -7.47 -5.03
N ALA A 76 -29.75 -6.34 -5.22
CA ALA A 76 -29.10 -5.04 -5.38
C ALA A 76 -28.35 -4.59 -4.11
N LYS A 77 -28.81 -4.97 -2.90
CA LYS A 77 -28.11 -4.65 -1.65
C LYS A 77 -26.78 -5.39 -1.50
N VAL A 78 -26.75 -6.68 -1.86
CA VAL A 78 -25.53 -7.50 -1.82
C VAL A 78 -24.51 -6.97 -2.83
N GLU A 79 -24.96 -6.72 -4.07
CA GLU A 79 -24.11 -6.17 -5.13
C GLU A 79 -23.61 -4.76 -4.78
N ALA A 80 -24.44 -3.92 -4.14
CA ALA A 80 -24.02 -2.60 -3.69
C ALA A 80 -22.92 -2.65 -2.62
N ASN A 81 -22.96 -3.63 -1.71
CA ASN A 81 -21.92 -3.78 -0.71
C ASN A 81 -20.59 -4.25 -1.34
N LEU A 82 -20.66 -5.20 -2.28
CA LEU A 82 -19.49 -5.63 -3.06
C LEU A 82 -18.90 -4.47 -3.88
N HIS A 83 -19.77 -3.68 -4.53
CA HIS A 83 -19.36 -2.50 -5.29
C HIS A 83 -18.66 -1.46 -4.42
N ARG A 84 -19.18 -1.18 -3.21
CA ARG A 84 -18.54 -0.30 -2.23
C ARG A 84 -17.16 -0.80 -1.80
N ASN A 85 -17.02 -2.11 -1.57
CA ASN A 85 -15.73 -2.67 -1.21
C ASN A 85 -14.71 -2.56 -2.37
N ASN A 86 -15.15 -2.83 -3.60
CA ASN A 86 -14.32 -2.65 -4.80
C ASN A 86 -13.91 -1.19 -5.01
N LEU A 87 -14.82 -0.24 -4.73
CA LEU A 87 -14.52 1.20 -4.73
C LEU A 87 -13.45 1.56 -3.69
N ASN A 88 -13.55 1.01 -2.49
CA ASN A 88 -12.55 1.26 -1.44
C ASN A 88 -11.16 0.74 -1.83
N PHE A 89 -11.07 -0.44 -2.45
CA PHE A 89 -9.81 -0.94 -2.99
C PHE A 89 -9.26 -0.10 -4.13
N PHE A 90 -10.13 0.37 -5.02
CA PHE A 90 -9.74 1.31 -6.08
C PHE A 90 -9.20 2.62 -5.51
N LEU A 91 -9.93 3.25 -4.58
CA LEU A 91 -9.50 4.47 -3.91
C LEU A 91 -8.16 4.25 -3.19
N GLN A 92 -7.99 3.12 -2.51
CA GLN A 92 -6.70 2.75 -1.92
C GLN A 92 -5.57 2.72 -2.96
N SER A 93 -5.75 2.04 -4.09
CA SER A 93 -4.73 1.96 -5.16
C SER A 93 -4.44 3.34 -5.77
N PHE A 94 -5.49 4.10 -6.03
CA PHE A 94 -5.39 5.45 -6.57
C PHE A 94 -4.67 6.41 -5.64
N THR A 95 -5.02 6.43 -4.35
CA THR A 95 -4.35 7.26 -3.34
C THR A 95 -2.86 6.91 -3.24
N LYS A 96 -2.50 5.62 -3.26
CA LYS A 96 -1.09 5.20 -3.26
C LYS A 96 -0.34 5.71 -4.51
N ALA A 97 -0.97 5.60 -5.68
CA ALA A 97 -0.40 6.11 -6.93
C ALA A 97 -0.20 7.63 -6.91
N ALA A 98 -1.19 8.37 -6.42
CA ALA A 98 -1.12 9.83 -6.30
C ALA A 98 -0.03 10.27 -5.31
N LEU A 99 0.09 9.58 -4.16
CA LEU A 99 1.16 9.84 -3.19
C LEU A 99 2.55 9.58 -3.79
N PHE A 100 2.71 8.50 -4.55
CA PHE A 100 3.97 8.21 -5.24
C PHE A 100 4.33 9.29 -6.27
N ALA A 101 3.35 9.72 -7.08
CA ALA A 101 3.55 10.80 -8.05
C ALA A 101 3.88 12.14 -7.35
N ALA A 102 3.20 12.46 -6.25
CA ALA A 102 3.48 13.65 -5.45
C ALA A 102 4.89 13.61 -4.85
N ALA A 103 5.34 12.45 -4.35
CA ALA A 103 6.69 12.26 -3.83
C ALA A 103 7.76 12.48 -4.93
N LEU A 104 7.54 11.95 -6.14
CA LEU A 104 8.42 12.22 -7.28
C LEU A 104 8.43 13.71 -7.65
N PHE A 105 7.27 14.37 -7.68
CA PHE A 105 7.18 15.79 -7.96
C PHE A 105 7.96 16.62 -6.93
N ILE A 106 7.78 16.35 -5.64
CA ILE A 106 8.53 16.99 -4.56
C ILE A 106 10.03 16.71 -4.71
N TYR A 107 10.41 15.46 -5.01
CA TYR A 107 11.81 15.09 -5.21
C TYR A 107 12.48 15.85 -6.36
N PHE A 108 11.80 16.02 -7.51
CA PHE A 108 12.38 16.70 -8.67
C PHE A 108 12.28 18.23 -8.61
N PHE A 109 11.13 18.78 -8.17
CA PHE A 109 10.89 20.22 -8.16
C PHE A 109 11.29 20.90 -6.85
N VAL A 110 10.93 20.34 -5.69
CA VAL A 110 11.23 21.00 -4.39
C VAL A 110 12.72 20.91 -4.07
N SER A 111 13.41 19.84 -4.49
CA SER A 111 14.88 19.78 -4.39
C SER A 111 15.60 20.85 -5.22
N LYS A 112 14.94 21.45 -6.23
CA LYS A 112 15.51 22.57 -7.02
C LYS A 112 15.28 23.92 -6.35
N LEU A 113 14.28 24.02 -5.46
CA LEU A 113 13.87 25.24 -4.76
C LEU A 113 14.50 25.37 -3.37
N ALA A 114 14.90 24.25 -2.76
CA ALA A 114 15.54 24.25 -1.45
C ALA A 114 16.94 24.89 -1.53
N THR A 115 17.10 26.00 -0.83
CA THR A 115 18.33 26.81 -0.83
C THR A 115 19.31 26.36 0.25
N THR A 116 18.84 25.67 1.29
CA THR A 116 19.68 25.15 2.37
C THR A 116 19.84 23.62 2.32
N LYS A 117 21.03 23.15 2.68
CA LYS A 117 21.41 21.72 2.65
C LYS A 117 20.50 20.85 3.52
N TRP A 118 20.10 21.38 4.68
CA TRP A 118 19.22 20.71 5.62
C TRP A 118 17.78 20.60 5.12
N GLU A 119 17.25 21.63 4.46
CA GLU A 119 15.91 21.59 3.87
C GLU A 119 15.83 20.58 2.73
N THR A 120 16.83 20.54 1.84
CA THR A 120 16.87 19.54 0.75
C THR A 120 16.93 18.12 1.29
N PHE A 121 17.77 17.90 2.30
CA PHE A 121 17.92 16.61 2.94
C PHE A 121 16.65 16.15 3.64
N LEU A 122 16.10 16.99 4.53
CA LEU A 122 14.87 16.69 5.26
C LEU A 122 13.71 16.47 4.30
N THR A 123 13.57 17.32 3.28
CA THR A 123 12.50 17.17 2.30
C THR A 123 12.62 15.85 1.55
N ARG A 124 13.80 15.47 1.05
CA ARG A 124 13.97 14.21 0.31
C ARG A 124 13.71 13.00 1.18
N THR A 125 14.34 12.94 2.35
CA THR A 125 14.25 11.78 3.25
C THR A 125 12.85 11.68 3.86
N LEU A 126 12.31 12.77 4.43
CA LEU A 126 10.99 12.73 5.05
C LEU A 126 9.88 12.49 4.02
N THR A 127 9.99 13.03 2.80
CA THR A 127 8.97 12.75 1.77
C THR A 127 8.88 11.26 1.47
N TRP A 128 10.02 10.58 1.38
CA TRP A 128 10.05 9.14 1.13
C TRP A 128 9.51 8.33 2.31
N GLU A 129 9.95 8.64 3.53
CA GLU A 129 9.49 7.96 4.73
C GLU A 129 7.99 8.20 5.00
N VAL A 130 7.52 9.44 4.83
CA VAL A 130 6.10 9.78 4.94
C VAL A 130 5.29 9.05 3.88
N ALA A 131 5.78 8.94 2.64
CA ALA A 131 5.09 8.16 1.61
C ALA A 131 4.91 6.69 2.02
N HIS A 132 5.91 6.06 2.63
CA HIS A 132 5.81 4.68 3.15
C HIS A 132 4.87 4.56 4.34
N CYS A 133 4.96 5.49 5.30
CA CYS A 133 4.05 5.55 6.45
C CYS A 133 2.59 5.71 6.00
N VAL A 134 2.33 6.62 5.08
CA VAL A 134 0.98 6.86 4.55
C VAL A 134 0.51 5.67 3.72
N ASN A 135 1.37 4.99 2.95
CA ASN A 135 1.00 3.75 2.25
C ASN A 135 0.51 2.67 3.23
N GLY A 136 1.18 2.50 4.38
CA GLY A 136 0.72 1.62 5.45
C GLY A 136 -0.61 2.08 6.06
N LEU A 137 -0.77 3.38 6.30
CA LEU A 137 -2.00 3.95 6.84
C LEU A 137 -3.20 3.79 5.88
N VAL A 138 -3.01 3.95 4.57
CA VAL A 138 -4.08 3.76 3.58
C VAL A 138 -4.55 2.31 3.57
N ILE A 139 -3.65 1.33 3.75
CA ILE A 139 -4.06 -0.08 3.91
C ILE A 139 -4.89 -0.26 5.18
N PHE A 140 -4.43 0.31 6.29
CA PHE A 140 -5.16 0.29 7.54
C PHE A 140 -6.53 0.95 7.43
N ILE A 141 -6.68 2.02 6.64
CA ILE A 141 -7.95 2.76 6.53
C ILE A 141 -8.98 2.03 5.67
N PHE A 142 -8.56 1.53 4.51
CA PHE A 142 -9.49 1.03 3.49
C PHE A 142 -9.77 -0.48 3.60
N ASN A 143 -9.09 -1.21 4.49
CA ASN A 143 -9.28 -2.65 4.66
C ASN A 143 -9.97 -2.97 6.01
N ASP A 144 -11.30 -3.11 5.96
CA ASP A 144 -12.10 -3.44 7.15
C ASP A 144 -11.76 -4.83 7.73
N SER A 145 -11.40 -5.80 6.87
CA SER A 145 -10.94 -7.12 7.32
C SER A 145 -9.63 -7.01 8.12
N PHE A 146 -8.72 -6.15 7.70
CA PHE A 146 -7.45 -5.92 8.42
C PHE A 146 -7.68 -5.22 9.76
N ARG A 147 -8.58 -4.23 9.81
CA ARG A 147 -8.99 -3.58 11.07
C ARG A 147 -9.65 -4.56 12.04
N SER A 148 -10.51 -5.44 11.53
CA SER A 148 -11.16 -6.49 12.32
C SER A 148 -10.13 -7.49 12.88
N ALA A 149 -9.19 -7.94 12.05
CA ALA A 149 -8.12 -8.84 12.47
C ALA A 149 -7.19 -8.21 13.53
N ILE A 150 -6.82 -6.94 13.36
CA ILE A 150 -6.05 -6.20 14.36
C ILE A 150 -6.85 -6.04 15.65
N ARG A 151 -8.12 -5.65 15.58
CA ARG A 151 -8.97 -5.49 16.77
C ARG A 151 -9.15 -6.81 17.50
N TYR A 152 -9.31 -7.92 16.78
CA TYR A 152 -9.34 -9.26 17.37
C TYR A 152 -8.02 -9.57 18.07
N SER A 153 -6.89 -9.38 17.39
CA SER A 153 -5.55 -9.64 17.93
C SER A 153 -5.25 -8.82 19.19
N PHE A 154 -5.56 -7.52 19.19
CA PHE A 154 -5.47 -6.65 20.37
C PHE A 154 -6.44 -7.04 21.48
N SER A 155 -7.64 -7.50 21.14
CA SER A 155 -8.60 -8.01 22.13
C SER A 155 -8.07 -9.27 22.81
N THR A 156 -7.48 -10.21 22.07
CA THR A 156 -6.80 -11.41 22.65
C THR A 156 -5.57 -11.04 23.48
N LEU A 157 -4.78 -10.05 23.04
CA LEU A 157 -3.63 -9.55 23.82
C LEU A 157 -4.07 -8.82 25.10
N GLY A 158 -5.21 -8.14 25.07
CA GLY A 158 -5.85 -7.53 26.25
C GLY A 158 -6.51 -8.56 27.19
N LEU A 159 -7.09 -9.63 26.64
CA LEU A 159 -7.68 -10.74 27.40
C LEU A 159 -6.64 -11.67 28.03
N GLY A 160 -5.37 -11.58 27.64
CA GLY A 160 -4.25 -12.25 28.30
C GLY A 160 -3.92 -11.72 29.70
N LYS A 161 -4.52 -10.59 30.12
CA LYS A 161 -4.33 -10.02 31.46
C LYS A 161 -5.44 -10.33 32.47
N THR A 162 -6.53 -11.01 32.09
CA THR A 162 -7.64 -11.34 33.01
C THR A 162 -8.13 -12.78 32.86
N ALA A 163 -7.21 -13.74 32.70
CA ALA A 163 -7.52 -15.17 32.78
C ALA A 163 -6.62 -15.87 33.81
N SER A 164 -6.64 -15.38 35.05
CA SER A 164 -6.17 -16.14 36.22
C SER A 164 -7.01 -15.79 37.45
N ARG A 165 -8.28 -16.22 37.46
CA ARG A 165 -9.01 -16.60 38.68
C ARG A 165 -10.36 -17.21 38.31
N GLY A 166 -10.58 -18.46 38.71
CA GLY A 166 -11.93 -19.02 38.83
C GLY A 166 -12.26 -20.16 37.87
N GLN A 167 -11.67 -21.33 38.12
CA GLN A 167 -12.22 -22.61 37.73
C GLN A 167 -13.55 -22.83 38.46
N SER A 168 -14.67 -22.99 37.75
CA SER A 168 -15.86 -23.69 38.26
C SER A 168 -16.78 -24.16 37.11
N SER A 169 -16.69 -25.46 36.86
CA SER A 169 -17.73 -26.40 36.38
C SER A 169 -19.08 -25.85 35.90
N SER A 170 -19.43 -26.14 34.63
CA SER A 170 -20.72 -26.75 34.28
C SER A 170 -20.78 -27.16 32.80
N SER A 171 -20.96 -28.46 32.55
CA SER A 171 -21.23 -29.12 31.28
C SER A 171 -22.41 -28.53 30.49
N PHE A 172 -22.31 -28.45 29.16
CA PHE A 172 -23.44 -28.82 28.27
C PHE A 172 -23.05 -29.01 26.78
N ASN A 173 -22.97 -30.29 26.41
CA ASN A 173 -23.35 -30.97 25.16
C ASN A 173 -23.03 -30.39 23.77
N MET A 174 -22.12 -31.11 23.11
CA MET A 174 -21.80 -31.15 21.69
C MET A 174 -22.90 -31.89 20.90
N VAL A 175 -23.51 -31.22 19.92
CA VAL A 175 -24.39 -31.86 18.92
C VAL A 175 -23.68 -31.84 17.57
N THR A 176 -23.13 -32.98 17.19
CA THR A 176 -22.65 -33.29 15.84
C THR A 176 -23.84 -33.53 14.91
N ARG A 177 -23.96 -32.76 13.81
CA ARG A 177 -24.91 -33.05 12.74
C ARG A 177 -24.18 -33.45 11.46
N SER A 178 -24.10 -34.77 11.27
CA SER A 178 -23.81 -35.43 9.99
C SER A 178 -24.87 -35.05 8.94
N LYS A 179 -24.43 -34.74 7.71
CA LYS A 179 -25.28 -34.83 6.51
C LYS A 179 -24.51 -35.47 5.35
N SER A 180 -24.95 -36.68 5.06
CA SER A 180 -24.78 -37.53 3.90
C SER A 180 -24.96 -36.82 2.55
N VAL A 181 -24.07 -37.12 1.61
CA VAL A 181 -24.19 -36.85 0.17
C VAL A 181 -24.64 -38.14 -0.53
N PRO A 182 -25.71 -38.12 -1.36
CA PRO A 182 -25.90 -39.12 -2.39
C PRO A 182 -25.44 -38.61 -3.77
N TYR A 183 -24.94 -39.59 -4.53
CA TYR A 183 -24.31 -39.62 -5.85
C TYR A 183 -24.77 -38.62 -6.90
#